data_AF-A0A2V5ZRL2-F1
#
_entry.id   AF-A0A2V5ZRL2-F1
#
_cell.length_a   1.000
_cell.length_b   1.000
_cell.length_c   1.000
_cell.angle_alpha   90.00
_cell.angle_beta   90.00
_cell.angle_gamma   90.00
#
_symmetry.space_group_name_H-M   'P 1'
#
loop_
_entity.id
_entity.type
_entity.pdbx_description
1 polymer ?
#
loop_
_entity_poly.entity_id
_entity_poly.type
_entity_poly.pdbx_seq_one_letter_code
_entity_poly.pdbx_strand_id
1 'polypeptide(L)'
;GVGKSGHIGAKIASTLTSTGSPAVVLDSSNALHGDLGMLADGDVVLALSASGETEEMLRILPAITRFQVRIIAICGDPKSTLAQNAHVCLDVNVEQEACPLNLAPTSSTTVMLALGDALAMVLLEARGFNKEDFAKFHPGGMIGRSMLMRVHQVMRPRGAMAIVATDTPIRDVLRAMTGVRAGAAVVTGEDNQLLGIFTHGDFVRHFQSDSRIGERLVADLMTLNPVTVHREKLAVEVLNLLERHRIDDLVVIDDDNVPVGMVDSQDLTRLKLL
;
A
#
# COMPACT_ATOMS: atom_id res chain seq x y z
N GLY A 1 -8.69 0.43 -28.72
CA GLY A 1 -9.97 -0.29 -28.80
C GLY A 1 -11.10 0.71 -28.84
N VAL A 2 -12.24 0.37 -29.46
CA VAL A 2 -13.39 1.29 -29.64
C VAL A 2 -14.52 0.94 -28.68
N GLY A 3 -15.29 1.95 -28.24
CA GLY A 3 -16.50 1.76 -27.45
C GLY A 3 -16.25 0.97 -26.16
N LYS A 4 -16.99 -0.13 -25.95
CA LYS A 4 -16.88 -0.95 -24.72
C LYS A 4 -15.48 -1.53 -24.53
N SER A 5 -14.85 -2.07 -25.58
CA SER A 5 -13.45 -2.53 -25.51
C SER A 5 -12.49 -1.38 -25.23
N GLY A 6 -12.82 -0.16 -25.67
CA GLY A 6 -12.08 1.06 -25.32
C GLY A 6 -12.13 1.38 -23.82
N HIS A 7 -13.29 1.27 -23.19
CA HIS A 7 -13.41 1.43 -21.73
C HIS A 7 -12.60 0.40 -20.96
N ILE A 8 -12.57 -0.85 -21.43
CA ILE A 8 -11.71 -1.88 -20.84
C ILE A 8 -10.23 -1.51 -21.01
N GLY A 9 -9.83 -1.06 -22.20
CA GLY A 9 -8.47 -0.55 -22.44
C GLY A 9 -8.07 0.58 -21.49
N ALA A 10 -8.98 1.52 -21.20
CA ALA A 10 -8.73 2.59 -20.24
C ALA A 10 -8.54 2.08 -18.81
N LYS A 11 -9.35 1.09 -18.38
CA LYS A 11 -9.17 0.43 -17.08
C LYS A 11 -7.81 -0.26 -17.00
N ILE A 12 -7.43 -1.00 -18.04
CA ILE A 12 -6.14 -1.71 -18.11
C ILE A 12 -4.99 -0.71 -18.04
N ALA A 13 -5.01 0.37 -18.83
CA ALA A 13 -3.99 1.41 -18.79
C ALA A 13 -3.85 2.07 -17.40
N SER A 14 -4.99 2.34 -16.75
CA SER A 14 -5.01 2.84 -15.37
C SER A 14 -4.38 1.85 -14.40
N THR A 15 -4.71 0.56 -14.52
CA THR A 15 -4.16 -0.50 -13.65
C THR A 15 -2.66 -0.65 -13.83
N LEU A 16 -2.19 -0.74 -15.08
CA LEU A 16 -0.76 -0.81 -15.42
C LEU A 16 0.00 0.40 -14.84
N THR A 17 -0.54 1.60 -15.00
CA THR A 17 0.09 2.83 -14.50
C THR A 17 0.18 2.84 -12.98
N SER A 18 -0.90 2.44 -12.28
CA SER A 18 -0.92 2.27 -10.83
C SER A 18 0.08 1.21 -10.34
N THR A 19 0.38 0.20 -11.15
CA THR A 19 1.33 -0.87 -10.82
C THR A 19 2.72 -0.66 -11.42
N GLY A 20 3.08 0.61 -11.71
CA GLY A 20 4.45 1.01 -12.07
C GLY A 20 4.80 0.80 -13.54
N SER A 21 3.83 0.53 -14.40
CA SER A 21 3.98 0.40 -15.84
C SER A 21 3.23 1.51 -16.57
N PRO A 22 3.90 2.62 -16.93
CA PRO A 22 3.24 3.75 -17.60
C PRO A 22 2.49 3.28 -18.85
N ALA A 23 1.19 3.56 -18.89
CA ALA A 23 0.33 3.20 -20.00
C ALA A 23 -0.65 4.33 -20.28
N VAL A 24 -0.83 4.64 -21.55
CA VAL A 24 -1.73 5.71 -22.02
C VAL A 24 -2.71 5.14 -23.02
N VAL A 25 -3.89 5.73 -23.09
CA VAL A 25 -4.92 5.34 -24.05
C VAL A 25 -4.75 6.17 -25.31
N LEU A 26 -4.51 5.50 -26.44
CA LEU A 26 -4.64 6.08 -27.77
C LEU A 26 -6.08 5.88 -28.25
N ASP A 27 -6.82 6.97 -28.43
CA ASP A 27 -8.14 6.93 -29.06
C ASP A 27 -7.99 6.65 -30.56
N SER A 28 -8.51 5.51 -31.02
CA SER A 28 -8.46 5.11 -32.43
C SER A 28 -9.16 6.11 -33.36
N SER A 29 -10.12 6.89 -32.84
CA SER A 29 -10.86 7.89 -33.61
C SER A 29 -10.02 9.14 -33.91
N ASN A 30 -9.07 9.47 -33.01
CA ASN A 30 -8.21 10.65 -33.12
C ASN A 30 -6.76 10.32 -33.49
N ALA A 31 -6.37 9.04 -33.45
CA ALA A 31 -5.02 8.55 -33.78
C ALA A 31 -4.47 9.14 -35.10
N LEU A 32 -5.24 9.03 -36.20
CA LEU A 32 -4.82 9.53 -37.51
C LEU A 32 -4.87 11.07 -37.64
N HIS A 33 -5.35 11.77 -36.61
CA HIS A 33 -5.49 13.22 -36.55
C HIS A 33 -4.49 13.89 -35.59
N GLY A 34 -3.41 13.18 -35.23
CA GLY A 34 -2.28 13.75 -34.48
C GLY A 34 -1.87 12.92 -33.27
N ASP A 35 -2.79 12.13 -32.70
CA ASP A 35 -2.53 11.39 -31.47
C ASP A 35 -1.54 10.22 -31.65
N LEU A 36 -1.24 9.81 -32.89
CA LEU A 36 -0.11 8.90 -33.15
C LEU A 36 1.23 9.44 -32.63
N GLY A 37 1.36 10.75 -32.38
CA GLY A 37 2.52 11.33 -31.70
C GLY A 37 2.72 10.86 -30.27
N MET A 38 1.75 10.14 -29.69
CA MET A 38 1.89 9.48 -28.38
C MET A 38 2.74 8.20 -28.45
N LEU A 39 2.94 7.60 -29.63
CA LEU A 39 3.78 6.41 -29.77
C LEU A 39 5.25 6.80 -29.91
N ALA A 40 6.11 6.06 -29.23
CA ALA A 40 7.55 6.09 -29.39
C ALA A 40 8.09 4.73 -29.85
N ASP A 41 9.25 4.74 -30.50
CA ASP A 41 9.98 3.51 -30.82
C ASP A 41 10.36 2.76 -29.53
N GLY A 42 10.14 1.44 -29.50
CA GLY A 42 10.31 0.60 -28.32
C GLY A 42 9.05 0.39 -27.49
N ASP A 43 7.95 1.10 -27.78
CA ASP A 43 6.68 0.92 -27.09
C ASP A 43 6.01 -0.42 -27.43
N VAL A 44 5.05 -0.81 -26.57
CA VAL A 44 4.15 -1.94 -26.77
C VAL A 44 2.73 -1.42 -26.93
N VAL A 45 2.06 -1.82 -28.02
CA VAL A 45 0.67 -1.48 -28.30
C VAL A 45 -0.23 -2.64 -27.92
N LEU A 46 -1.10 -2.43 -26.93
CA LEU A 46 -2.22 -3.32 -26.63
C LEU A 46 -3.43 -2.93 -27.48
N ALA A 47 -3.79 -3.77 -28.44
CA ALA A 47 -4.92 -3.55 -29.34
C ALA A 47 -6.11 -4.44 -28.94
N LEU A 48 -7.21 -3.82 -28.52
CA LEU A 48 -8.40 -4.52 -28.03
C LEU A 48 -9.55 -4.45 -29.04
N SER A 49 -10.09 -5.61 -29.43
CA SER A 49 -11.30 -5.74 -30.25
C SER A 49 -11.93 -7.11 -30.05
N ALA A 50 -13.24 -7.21 -29.79
CA ALA A 50 -13.87 -8.53 -29.57
C ALA A 50 -13.81 -9.41 -30.82
N SER A 51 -14.12 -8.85 -31.98
CA SER A 51 -14.06 -9.55 -33.27
C SER A 51 -12.68 -9.55 -33.92
N GLY A 52 -11.81 -8.59 -33.57
CA GLY A 52 -10.57 -8.34 -34.30
C GLY A 52 -10.78 -7.64 -35.66
N GLU A 53 -12.02 -7.24 -35.98
CA GLU A 53 -12.42 -6.65 -37.27
C GLU A 53 -12.96 -5.21 -37.12
N THR A 54 -12.70 -4.55 -35.99
CA THR A 54 -13.15 -3.16 -35.76
C THR A 54 -12.46 -2.21 -36.72
N GLU A 55 -13.23 -1.56 -37.59
CA GLU A 55 -12.69 -0.80 -38.72
C GLU A 55 -11.78 0.36 -38.30
N GLU A 56 -12.15 1.14 -37.29
CA GLU A 56 -11.34 2.25 -36.78
C GLU A 56 -9.99 1.75 -36.22
N MET A 57 -9.96 0.55 -35.65
CA MET A 57 -8.73 -0.08 -35.19
C MET A 57 -7.90 -0.62 -36.36
N LEU A 58 -8.51 -1.19 -37.39
CA LEU A 58 -7.78 -1.71 -38.54
C LEU A 58 -7.16 -0.59 -39.38
N ARG A 59 -7.86 0.55 -39.52
CA ARG A 59 -7.37 1.73 -40.25
C ARG A 59 -6.10 2.33 -39.66
N ILE A 60 -5.86 2.18 -38.36
CA ILE A 60 -4.65 2.72 -37.70
C ILE A 60 -3.43 1.80 -37.82
N LEU A 61 -3.62 0.49 -38.06
CA LEU A 61 -2.51 -0.48 -38.06
C LEU A 61 -1.37 -0.10 -39.03
N PRO A 62 -1.62 0.31 -40.30
CA PRO A 62 -0.55 0.65 -41.23
C PRO A 62 0.29 1.87 -40.80
N ALA A 63 -0.28 2.74 -39.97
CA ALA A 63 0.44 3.89 -39.42
C ALA A 63 1.25 3.48 -38.18
N ILE A 64 0.69 2.64 -37.31
CA ILE A 64 1.38 2.08 -36.14
C ILE A 64 2.61 1.26 -36.55
N THR A 65 2.53 0.47 -37.63
CA THR A 65 3.66 -0.36 -38.10
C THR A 65 4.86 0.44 -38.63
N ARG A 66 4.74 1.77 -38.78
CA ARG A 66 5.87 2.65 -39.11
C ARG A 66 6.80 2.91 -37.93
N PHE A 67 6.33 2.64 -36.71
CA PHE A 67 7.11 2.72 -35.49
C PHE A 67 7.72 1.36 -35.16
N GLN A 68 8.83 1.34 -34.43
CA GLN A 68 9.47 0.12 -33.93
C GLN A 68 8.76 -0.39 -32.67
N VAL A 69 7.48 -0.76 -32.81
CA VAL A 69 6.63 -1.22 -31.70
C VAL A 69 6.28 -2.69 -31.81
N ARG A 70 5.97 -3.30 -30.66
CA ARG A 70 5.34 -4.64 -30.61
C ARG A 70 3.84 -4.48 -30.43
N ILE A 71 3.06 -5.18 -31.24
CA ILE A 71 1.59 -5.17 -31.19
C ILE A 71 1.14 -6.48 -30.51
N ILE A 72 0.38 -6.36 -29.44
CA ILE A 72 -0.32 -7.46 -28.78
C ILE A 72 -1.82 -7.27 -29.05
N ALA A 73 -2.42 -8.20 -29.77
CA ALA A 73 -3.88 -8.23 -29.99
C ALA A 73 -4.56 -8.94 -28.83
N ILE A 74 -5.64 -8.36 -28.33
CA ILE A 74 -6.59 -8.97 -27.40
C ILE A 74 -7.92 -9.07 -28.17
N CYS A 75 -8.19 -10.25 -28.73
CA CYS A 75 -9.37 -10.49 -29.58
C CYS A 75 -9.84 -11.94 -29.53
N GLY A 76 -11.12 -12.16 -29.85
CA GLY A 76 -11.77 -13.47 -29.77
C GLY A 76 -11.69 -14.32 -31.04
N ASP A 77 -11.02 -13.84 -32.09
CA ASP A 77 -10.72 -14.64 -33.27
C ASP A 77 -9.23 -14.53 -33.62
N PRO A 78 -8.42 -15.58 -33.37
CA PRO A 78 -7.00 -15.63 -33.74
C PRO A 78 -6.72 -15.53 -35.24
N LYS A 79 -7.75 -15.70 -36.09
CA LYS A 79 -7.64 -15.55 -37.55
C LYS A 79 -8.06 -14.18 -38.04
N SER A 80 -8.55 -13.30 -37.17
CA SER A 80 -8.97 -11.94 -37.53
C SER A 80 -7.84 -11.11 -38.12
N THR A 81 -8.20 -10.06 -38.86
CA THR A 81 -7.24 -9.11 -39.44
C THR A 81 -6.33 -8.51 -38.37
N LEU A 82 -6.87 -8.14 -37.20
CA LEU A 82 -6.06 -7.63 -36.09
C LEU A 82 -5.06 -8.67 -35.58
N ALA A 83 -5.50 -9.92 -35.35
CA ALA A 83 -4.65 -10.98 -34.84
C ALA A 83 -3.49 -11.31 -35.80
N GLN A 84 -3.77 -11.37 -37.11
CA GLN A 84 -2.76 -11.67 -38.13
C GLN A 84 -1.69 -10.57 -38.27
N ASN A 85 -2.03 -9.32 -37.90
CA ASN A 85 -1.10 -8.19 -37.94
C ASN A 85 -0.44 -7.92 -36.58
N ALA A 86 -0.72 -8.75 -35.56
CA ALA A 86 -0.11 -8.64 -34.24
C ALA A 86 1.09 -9.59 -34.09
N HIS A 87 1.99 -9.25 -33.18
CA HIS A 87 3.13 -10.09 -32.81
C HIS A 87 2.73 -11.19 -31.82
N VAL A 88 1.75 -10.91 -30.98
CA VAL A 88 1.15 -11.84 -30.01
C VAL A 88 -0.35 -11.65 -30.05
N CYS A 89 -1.09 -12.75 -30.09
CA CYS A 89 -2.55 -12.74 -29.94
C CYS A 89 -2.90 -13.39 -28.60
N LEU A 90 -3.60 -12.65 -27.75
CA LEU A 90 -4.23 -13.15 -26.53
C LEU A 90 -5.71 -13.35 -26.80
N ASP A 91 -6.12 -14.61 -26.81
CA ASP A 91 -7.47 -15.01 -27.14
C ASP A 91 -8.44 -14.66 -26.01
N VAL A 92 -9.52 -13.96 -26.34
CA VAL A 92 -10.63 -13.63 -25.44
C VAL A 92 -11.97 -14.12 -26.00
N ASN A 93 -11.94 -15.19 -26.80
CA ASN A 93 -13.12 -15.84 -27.33
C ASN A 93 -14.06 -16.24 -26.17
N VAL A 94 -15.36 -16.08 -26.44
CA VAL A 94 -16.43 -16.51 -25.55
C VAL A 94 -17.39 -17.36 -26.36
N GLU A 95 -17.85 -18.47 -25.78
CA GLU A 95 -18.85 -19.33 -26.42
C GLU A 95 -20.15 -18.58 -26.68
N GLN A 96 -20.52 -17.67 -25.77
CA GLN A 96 -21.75 -16.90 -25.85
C GLN A 96 -21.63 -15.55 -25.15
N GLU A 97 -22.15 -14.50 -25.80
CA GLU A 97 -22.42 -13.23 -25.14
C GLU A 97 -23.67 -13.33 -24.25
N ALA A 98 -23.64 -12.68 -23.09
CA ALA A 98 -24.82 -12.57 -22.24
C ALA A 98 -25.94 -11.74 -22.89
N CYS A 99 -25.60 -10.86 -23.85
CA CYS A 99 -26.57 -10.15 -24.67
C CYS A 99 -27.35 -11.13 -25.56
N PRO A 100 -28.69 -11.26 -25.42
CA PRO A 100 -29.48 -12.21 -26.23
C PRO A 100 -29.45 -11.95 -27.73
N LEU A 101 -29.14 -10.71 -28.14
CA LEU A 101 -29.04 -10.31 -29.53
C LEU A 101 -27.62 -10.49 -30.10
N ASN A 102 -26.64 -10.84 -29.26
CA ASN A 102 -25.22 -10.90 -29.62
C ASN A 102 -24.65 -9.59 -30.22
N LEU A 103 -25.30 -8.46 -29.97
CA LEU A 103 -24.92 -7.14 -30.49
C LEU A 103 -24.03 -6.36 -29.52
N ALA A 104 -24.26 -6.52 -28.22
CA ALA A 104 -23.52 -5.81 -27.20
C ALA A 104 -22.43 -6.73 -26.62
N PRO A 105 -21.15 -6.35 -26.71
CA PRO A 105 -20.09 -7.01 -25.98
C PRO A 105 -20.38 -6.98 -24.47
N THR A 106 -20.37 -8.15 -23.84
CA THR A 106 -20.68 -8.37 -22.43
C THR A 106 -19.68 -9.34 -21.81
N SER A 107 -19.80 -10.63 -22.13
CA SER A 107 -18.90 -11.69 -21.72
C SER A 107 -17.49 -11.41 -22.24
N SER A 108 -17.34 -11.06 -23.52
CA SER A 108 -16.03 -10.75 -24.12
C SER A 108 -15.32 -9.59 -23.41
N THR A 109 -16.03 -8.51 -23.09
CA THR A 109 -15.44 -7.38 -22.33
C THR A 109 -15.04 -7.76 -20.92
N THR A 110 -15.74 -8.71 -20.29
CA THR A 110 -15.40 -9.22 -18.96
C THR A 110 -14.13 -10.07 -19.02
N VAL A 111 -14.02 -10.94 -20.03
CA VAL A 111 -12.80 -11.74 -20.27
C VAL A 111 -11.61 -10.83 -20.58
N MET A 112 -11.79 -9.80 -21.42
CA MET A 112 -10.74 -8.80 -21.68
C MET A 112 -10.28 -8.09 -20.41
N LEU A 113 -11.21 -7.73 -19.52
CA LEU A 113 -10.90 -7.08 -18.25
C LEU A 113 -10.07 -8.01 -17.36
N ALA A 114 -10.51 -9.25 -17.19
CA ALA A 114 -9.82 -10.25 -16.38
C ALA A 114 -8.42 -10.55 -16.92
N LEU A 115 -8.29 -10.71 -18.24
CA LEU A 115 -7.00 -10.91 -18.90
C LEU A 115 -6.07 -9.71 -18.73
N GLY A 116 -6.59 -8.49 -18.86
CA GLY A 116 -5.83 -7.27 -18.65
C GLY A 116 -5.32 -7.12 -17.23
N ASP A 117 -6.13 -7.50 -16.24
CA ASP A 117 -5.72 -7.52 -14.83
C ASP A 117 -4.66 -8.59 -14.58
N ALA A 118 -4.82 -9.79 -15.14
CA ALA A 118 -3.81 -10.84 -15.06
C ALA A 118 -2.48 -10.37 -15.67
N LEU A 119 -2.51 -9.71 -16.84
CA LEU A 119 -1.32 -9.16 -17.48
C LEU A 119 -0.64 -8.11 -16.59
N ALA A 120 -1.41 -7.21 -15.97
CA ALA A 120 -0.87 -6.20 -15.07
C ALA A 120 -0.24 -6.82 -13.82
N MET A 121 -0.81 -7.87 -13.24
CA MET A 121 -0.26 -8.55 -12.07
C MET A 121 1.03 -9.32 -12.40
N VAL A 122 1.06 -10.04 -13.53
CA VAL A 122 2.28 -10.73 -13.98
C VAL A 122 3.39 -9.74 -14.27
N LEU A 123 3.07 -8.60 -14.90
CA LEU A 123 4.07 -7.56 -15.16
C LEU A 123 4.55 -6.88 -13.87
N LEU A 124 3.66 -6.62 -12.92
CA LEU A 124 3.99 -6.12 -11.58
C LEU A 124 5.02 -7.03 -10.92
N GLU A 125 4.75 -8.34 -10.87
CA GLU A 125 5.64 -9.32 -10.26
C GLU A 125 6.98 -9.42 -11.00
N ALA A 126 6.96 -9.49 -12.33
CA ALA A 126 8.17 -9.58 -13.15
C ALA A 126 9.09 -8.35 -13.01
N ARG A 127 8.52 -7.17 -12.70
CA ARG A 127 9.28 -5.94 -12.44
C ARG A 127 9.74 -5.79 -10.99
N GLY A 128 9.39 -6.72 -10.11
CA GLY A 128 9.70 -6.64 -8.68
C GLY A 128 9.02 -5.47 -7.97
N PHE A 129 7.88 -5.02 -8.49
CA PHE A 129 7.14 -3.90 -7.94
C PHE A 129 6.65 -4.24 -6.52
N ASN A 130 7.00 -3.39 -5.56
CA ASN A 130 6.76 -3.64 -4.14
C ASN A 130 5.81 -2.61 -3.52
N LYS A 131 5.64 -2.70 -2.20
CA LYS A 131 4.74 -1.81 -1.44
C LYS A 131 5.25 -0.36 -1.44
N GLU A 132 6.56 -0.18 -1.37
CA GLU A 132 7.21 1.14 -1.39
C GLU A 132 6.99 1.84 -2.74
N ASP A 133 7.09 1.10 -3.86
CA ASP A 133 6.74 1.59 -5.19
C ASP A 133 5.26 2.00 -5.27
N PHE A 134 4.37 1.16 -4.73
CA PHE A 134 2.94 1.47 -4.69
C PHE A 134 2.65 2.76 -3.91
N ALA A 135 3.31 2.95 -2.76
CA ALA A 135 3.15 4.15 -1.95
C ALA A 135 3.60 5.41 -2.70
N LYS A 136 4.69 5.33 -3.47
CA LYS A 136 5.18 6.43 -4.31
C LYS A 136 4.17 6.85 -5.36
N PHE A 137 3.46 5.91 -6.00
CA PHE A 137 2.46 6.22 -7.03
C PHE A 137 1.08 6.60 -6.47
N HIS A 138 0.82 6.39 -5.17
CA HIS A 138 -0.47 6.68 -4.54
C HIS A 138 -0.36 7.57 -3.28
N PRO A 139 0.26 8.76 -3.37
CA PRO A 139 0.53 9.61 -2.20
C PRO A 139 -0.73 10.15 -1.52
N GLY A 140 -1.85 10.26 -2.26
CA GLY A 140 -3.15 10.69 -1.72
C GLY A 140 -4.01 9.56 -1.13
N GLY A 141 -3.63 8.29 -1.38
CA GLY A 141 -4.34 7.13 -0.87
C GLY A 141 -3.98 6.84 0.59
N MET A 142 -4.93 6.30 1.35
CA MET A 142 -4.73 5.91 2.75
C MET A 142 -3.52 4.97 2.92
N ILE A 143 -3.35 4.03 1.97
CA ILE A 143 -2.26 3.05 1.94
C ILE A 143 -0.90 3.71 1.66
N GLY A 144 -0.82 4.62 0.68
CA GLY A 144 0.44 5.30 0.37
C GLY A 144 0.85 6.29 1.46
N ARG A 145 -0.13 6.97 2.06
CA ARG A 145 0.13 7.90 3.17
C ARG A 145 0.63 7.16 4.42
N SER A 146 0.04 6.02 4.78
CA SER A 146 0.46 5.24 5.94
C SER A 146 1.86 4.64 5.79
N MET A 147 2.25 4.28 4.56
CA MET A 147 3.58 3.74 4.24
C MET A 147 4.70 4.79 4.20
N LEU A 148 4.37 6.07 4.00
CA LEU A 148 5.38 7.15 3.92
C LEU A 148 5.54 7.95 5.21
N MET A 149 4.62 7.84 6.16
CA MET A 149 4.74 8.55 7.44
C MET A 149 5.88 7.99 8.28
N ARG A 150 6.63 8.88 8.93
CA ARG A 150 7.64 8.51 9.92
C ARG A 150 7.05 8.46 11.32
N VAL A 151 7.67 7.68 12.21
CA VAL A 151 7.22 7.49 13.59
C VAL A 151 7.07 8.82 14.33
N HIS A 152 8.00 9.75 14.16
CA HIS A 152 7.94 11.07 14.79
C HIS A 152 6.69 11.90 14.40
N GLN A 153 6.03 11.55 13.29
CA GLN A 153 4.82 12.23 12.81
C GLN A 153 3.54 11.63 13.38
N VAL A 154 3.61 10.43 13.97
CA VAL A 154 2.45 9.70 14.51
C VAL A 154 2.50 9.55 16.03
N MET A 155 3.69 9.65 16.62
CA MET A 155 3.89 9.48 18.06
C MET A 155 3.32 10.63 18.89
N ARG A 156 2.96 10.32 20.13
CA ARG A 156 2.82 11.32 21.18
C ARG A 156 4.21 11.83 21.55
N PRO A 157 4.42 13.16 21.61
CA PRO A 157 5.73 13.73 21.93
C PRO A 157 6.11 13.47 23.39
N ARG A 158 7.40 13.61 23.73
CA ARG A 158 7.95 13.43 25.09
C ARG A 158 7.13 14.11 26.20
N GLY A 159 6.63 15.33 25.97
CA GLY A 159 5.82 16.05 26.97
C GLY A 159 4.45 15.44 27.28
N ALA A 160 3.99 14.48 26.46
CA ALA A 160 2.76 13.73 26.65
C ALA A 160 3.03 12.27 27.10
N MET A 161 4.26 11.97 27.54
CA MET A 161 4.63 10.68 28.11
C MET A 161 4.60 10.75 29.65
N ALA A 162 4.28 9.63 30.29
CA ALA A 162 4.57 9.45 31.71
C ALA A 162 6.03 9.00 31.83
N ILE A 163 6.92 9.88 32.29
CA ILE A 163 8.34 9.60 32.51
C ILE A 163 8.63 9.65 34.00
N VAL A 164 9.25 8.61 34.53
CA VAL A 164 9.53 8.45 35.96
C VAL A 164 10.95 7.93 36.19
N ALA A 165 11.50 8.17 37.38
CA ALA A 165 12.80 7.65 37.80
C ALA A 165 12.67 6.24 38.42
N THR A 166 13.79 5.52 38.51
CA THR A 166 13.84 4.13 39.01
C THR A 166 13.35 3.97 40.46
N ASP A 167 13.52 5.00 41.28
CA ASP A 167 13.13 5.06 42.69
C ASP A 167 11.69 5.55 42.89
N THR A 168 10.91 5.73 41.82
CA THR A 168 9.52 6.18 41.93
C THR A 168 8.63 5.03 42.41
N PRO A 169 7.83 5.21 43.48
CA PRO A 169 6.84 4.22 43.91
C PRO A 169 5.74 4.01 42.87
N ILE A 170 5.26 2.77 42.71
CA ILE A 170 4.23 2.43 41.70
C ILE A 170 2.97 3.30 41.80
N ARG A 171 2.55 3.71 43.00
CA ARG A 171 1.41 4.64 43.16
C ARG A 171 1.59 5.96 42.41
N ASP A 172 2.81 6.48 42.40
CA ASP A 172 3.15 7.76 41.78
C ASP A 172 3.36 7.58 40.28
N VAL A 173 3.84 6.41 39.85
CA VAL A 173 3.84 6.00 38.43
C VAL A 173 2.42 6.00 37.86
N LEU A 174 1.46 5.36 38.54
CA LEU A 174 0.06 5.33 38.11
C LEU A 174 -0.55 6.75 38.05
N ARG A 175 -0.16 7.63 38.98
CA ARG A 175 -0.58 9.04 38.97
C ARG A 175 -0.01 9.77 37.75
N ALA A 176 1.26 9.56 37.43
CA ALA A 176 1.90 10.13 36.23
C ALA A 176 1.21 9.65 34.94
N MET A 177 0.95 8.35 34.82
CA MET A 177 0.20 7.75 33.70
C MET A 177 -1.18 8.38 33.54
N THR A 178 -1.92 8.53 34.64
CA THR A 178 -3.24 9.15 34.65
C THR A 178 -3.19 10.62 34.20
N GLY A 179 -2.17 11.37 34.61
CA GLY A 179 -2.01 12.79 34.28
C GLY A 179 -1.91 13.07 32.78
N VAL A 180 -1.31 12.17 32.01
CA VAL A 180 -1.16 12.28 30.55
C VAL A 180 -2.06 11.33 29.76
N ARG A 181 -2.94 10.58 30.45
CA ARG A 181 -3.81 9.54 29.87
C ARG A 181 -3.03 8.47 29.08
N ALA A 182 -1.88 8.05 29.61
CA ALA A 182 -1.03 7.02 29.00
C ALA A 182 -1.33 5.63 29.56
N GLY A 183 -1.22 4.60 28.71
CA GLY A 183 -1.31 3.17 29.11
C GLY A 183 -0.03 2.61 29.73
N ALA A 184 1.08 3.33 29.55
CA ALA A 184 2.41 2.97 30.04
C ALA A 184 3.19 4.19 30.59
N ALA A 185 4.12 3.91 31.49
CA ALA A 185 5.15 4.83 31.95
C ALA A 185 6.53 4.35 31.49
N VAL A 186 7.35 5.28 31.05
CA VAL A 186 8.75 5.06 30.68
C VAL A 186 9.64 5.39 31.87
N VAL A 187 10.52 4.45 32.21
CA VAL A 187 11.47 4.62 33.31
C VAL A 187 12.82 5.03 32.72
N THR A 188 13.36 6.14 33.19
CA THR A 188 14.64 6.69 32.71
C THR A 188 15.67 6.78 33.82
N GLY A 189 16.96 6.70 33.44
CA GLY A 189 18.09 7.00 34.32
C GLY A 189 18.32 8.50 34.52
N GLU A 190 19.33 8.84 35.32
CA GLU A 190 19.74 10.23 35.58
C GLU A 190 20.19 10.99 34.31
N ASP A 191 20.66 10.25 33.31
CA ASP A 191 21.09 10.73 32.00
C ASP A 191 19.97 10.80 30.95
N ASN A 192 18.71 10.59 31.38
CA ASN A 192 17.52 10.47 30.53
C ASN A 192 17.50 9.24 29.60
N GLN A 193 18.43 8.30 29.77
CA GLN A 193 18.45 7.06 28.99
C GLN A 193 17.27 6.18 29.33
N LEU A 194 16.76 5.45 28.33
CA LEU A 194 15.72 4.46 28.51
C LEU A 194 16.23 3.28 29.34
N LEU A 195 15.61 3.03 30.49
CA LEU A 195 15.91 1.86 31.33
C LEU A 195 14.81 0.80 31.29
N GLY A 196 13.54 1.23 31.21
CA GLY A 196 12.43 0.30 31.26
C GLY A 196 11.07 0.92 30.92
N ILE A 197 10.06 0.05 30.92
CA ILE A 197 8.65 0.43 30.78
C ILE A 197 7.82 -0.27 31.85
N PHE A 198 6.78 0.39 32.35
CA PHE A 198 5.77 -0.19 33.23
C PHE A 198 4.37 0.13 32.71
N THR A 199 3.53 -0.89 32.54
CA THR A 199 2.20 -0.76 31.91
C THR A 199 1.06 -1.00 32.90
N HIS A 200 -0.16 -0.58 32.55
CA HIS A 200 -1.35 -1.00 33.30
C HIS A 200 -1.48 -2.53 33.37
N GLY A 201 -1.08 -3.23 32.31
CA GLY A 201 -1.03 -4.69 32.29
C GLY A 201 -0.09 -5.26 33.33
N ASP A 202 1.09 -4.66 33.53
CA ASP A 202 2.04 -5.06 34.58
C ASP A 202 1.44 -4.85 35.97
N PHE A 203 0.80 -3.72 36.21
CA PHE A 203 0.11 -3.47 37.48
C PHE A 203 -0.94 -4.55 37.78
N VAL A 204 -1.84 -4.82 36.82
CA VAL A 204 -2.90 -5.83 37.01
C VAL A 204 -2.32 -7.22 37.27
N ARG A 205 -1.27 -7.62 36.56
CA ARG A 205 -0.61 -8.92 36.75
C ARG A 205 0.00 -9.06 38.14
N HIS A 206 0.74 -8.04 38.60
CA HIS A 206 1.44 -8.11 39.88
C HIS A 206 0.53 -7.88 41.10
N PHE A 207 -0.52 -7.06 40.97
CA PHE A 207 -1.47 -6.78 42.05
C PHE A 207 -2.18 -8.04 42.56
N GLN A 208 -2.38 -9.04 41.68
CA GLN A 208 -2.96 -10.33 42.07
C GLN A 208 -2.08 -11.09 43.08
N SER A 209 -0.77 -10.88 43.03
CA SER A 209 0.21 -11.54 43.92
C SER A 209 0.64 -10.66 45.10
N ASP A 210 0.56 -9.34 44.98
CA ASP A 210 0.95 -8.38 46.01
C ASP A 210 -0.01 -7.18 46.03
N SER A 211 -0.91 -7.17 47.01
CA SER A 211 -1.88 -6.07 47.18
C SER A 211 -1.23 -4.75 47.63
N ARG A 212 0.03 -4.79 48.09
CA ARG A 212 0.82 -3.60 48.49
C ARG A 212 1.80 -3.15 47.41
N ILE A 213 1.66 -3.64 46.18
CA ILE A 213 2.49 -3.25 45.03
C ILE A 213 2.65 -1.73 44.86
N GLY A 214 1.65 -0.92 45.27
CA GLY A 214 1.73 0.54 45.22
C GLY A 214 2.84 1.17 46.08
N GLU A 215 3.43 0.42 47.01
CA GLU A 215 4.58 0.81 47.84
C GLU A 215 5.93 0.38 47.24
N ARG A 216 5.92 -0.56 46.28
CA ARG A 216 7.13 -1.02 45.61
C ARG A 216 7.69 0.05 44.69
N LEU A 217 8.99 0.00 44.45
CA LEU A 217 9.66 0.86 43.48
C LEU A 217 9.43 0.33 42.07
N VAL A 218 9.34 1.22 41.09
CA VAL A 218 9.14 0.84 39.69
C VAL A 218 10.30 0.02 39.14
N ALA A 219 11.53 0.27 39.59
CA ALA A 219 12.70 -0.49 39.18
C ALA A 219 12.60 -1.99 39.48
N ASP A 220 11.84 -2.39 40.50
CA ASP A 220 11.67 -3.80 40.88
C ASP A 220 10.74 -4.56 39.91
N LEU A 221 9.88 -3.84 39.19
CA LEU A 221 8.72 -4.42 38.50
C LEU A 221 8.60 -3.99 37.03
N MET A 222 9.43 -3.04 36.58
CA MET A 222 9.47 -2.62 35.18
C MET A 222 10.00 -3.74 34.28
N THR A 223 9.55 -3.73 33.03
CA THR A 223 10.19 -4.51 31.98
C THR A 223 11.48 -3.79 31.55
N LEU A 224 12.62 -4.44 31.77
CA LEU A 224 13.93 -3.98 31.31
C LEU A 224 14.05 -4.16 29.79
N ASN A 225 14.78 -3.25 29.14
CA ASN A 225 15.03 -3.28 27.69
C ASN A 225 13.73 -3.46 26.87
N PRO A 226 12.77 -2.52 26.98
CA PRO A 226 11.50 -2.64 26.29
C PRO A 226 11.69 -2.65 24.77
N VAL A 227 10.68 -3.14 24.05
CA VAL A 227 10.66 -3.03 22.59
C VAL A 227 10.58 -1.54 22.23
N THR A 228 11.45 -1.09 21.33
CA THR A 228 11.55 0.31 20.91
C THR A 228 11.48 0.43 19.38
N VAL A 229 11.25 1.67 18.93
CA VAL A 229 11.39 2.04 17.52
C VAL A 229 12.10 3.39 17.41
N HIS A 230 12.92 3.56 16.39
CA HIS A 230 13.59 4.85 16.17
C HIS A 230 12.63 5.87 15.53
N ARG A 231 12.70 7.14 15.95
CA ARG A 231 11.83 8.23 15.50
C ARG A 231 11.76 8.43 13.98
N GLU A 232 12.83 8.11 13.26
CA GLU A 232 12.92 8.25 11.81
C GLU A 232 12.40 7.02 11.04
N LYS A 233 12.04 5.91 11.71
CA LYS A 233 11.47 4.75 11.03
C LYS A 233 10.09 5.05 10.44
N LEU A 234 9.64 4.20 9.53
CA LEU A 234 8.29 4.30 8.97
C LEU A 234 7.25 3.88 10.01
N ALA A 235 6.09 4.53 10.02
CA ALA A 235 4.98 4.23 10.93
C ALA A 235 4.48 2.79 10.76
N VAL A 236 4.60 2.21 9.57
CA VAL A 236 4.28 0.79 9.31
C VAL A 236 5.14 -0.17 10.14
N GLU A 237 6.37 0.21 10.50
CA GLU A 237 7.22 -0.62 11.37
C GLU A 237 6.62 -0.74 12.78
N VAL A 238 5.92 0.29 13.27
CA VAL A 238 5.23 0.26 14.56
C VAL A 238 4.16 -0.84 14.58
N LEU A 239 3.33 -0.91 13.53
CA LEU A 239 2.29 -1.93 13.40
C LEU A 239 2.86 -3.35 13.49
N ASN A 240 3.93 -3.59 12.72
CA ASN A 240 4.61 -4.88 12.72
C ASN A 240 5.18 -5.23 14.11
N LEU A 241 5.73 -4.24 14.84
CA LEU A 241 6.28 -4.45 16.18
C LEU A 241 5.18 -4.74 17.22
N LEU A 242 4.09 -3.96 17.22
CA LEU A 242 2.96 -4.18 18.13
C LEU A 242 2.36 -5.58 17.94
N GLU A 243 2.12 -6.00 16.69
CA GLU A 243 1.57 -7.32 16.37
C GLU A 243 2.54 -8.46 16.73
N ARG A 244 3.81 -8.34 16.32
CA ARG A 244 4.83 -9.37 16.54
C ARG A 244 5.08 -9.60 18.03
N HIS A 245 5.14 -8.54 18.82
CA HIS A 245 5.42 -8.62 20.25
C HIS A 245 4.16 -8.73 21.12
N ARG A 246 2.96 -8.57 20.53
CA ARG A 246 1.67 -8.57 21.23
C ARG A 246 1.63 -7.56 22.38
N ILE A 247 2.06 -6.34 22.07
CA ILE A 247 2.09 -5.20 23.00
C ILE A 247 1.23 -4.06 22.44
N ASP A 248 0.75 -3.19 23.32
CA ASP A 248 -0.12 -2.06 22.94
C ASP A 248 0.62 -0.72 22.90
N ASP A 249 1.71 -0.57 23.65
CA ASP A 249 2.52 0.65 23.76
C ASP A 249 3.96 0.39 23.28
N LEU A 250 4.51 1.32 22.51
CA LEU A 250 5.87 1.25 21.98
C LEU A 250 6.63 2.56 22.26
N VAL A 251 7.80 2.45 22.88
CA VAL A 251 8.66 3.60 23.19
C VAL A 251 9.42 4.02 21.93
N VAL A 252 9.37 5.31 21.61
CA VAL A 252 10.14 5.89 20.51
C VAL A 252 11.41 6.50 21.04
N ILE A 253 12.54 6.13 20.45
CA ILE A 253 13.88 6.61 20.83
C ILE A 253 14.56 7.38 19.70
N ASP A 254 15.56 8.18 20.04
CA ASP A 254 16.53 8.77 19.10
C ASP A 254 17.83 7.95 19.01
N ASP A 255 18.83 8.50 18.32
CA ASP A 255 20.14 7.85 18.07
C ASP A 255 20.93 7.61 19.38
N ASP A 256 20.66 8.41 20.41
CA ASP A 256 21.30 8.32 21.73
C ASP A 256 20.49 7.47 22.71
N ASN A 257 19.47 6.72 22.26
CA ASN A 257 18.59 5.89 23.11
C ASN A 257 17.80 6.68 24.18
N VAL A 258 17.58 7.98 23.93
CA VAL A 258 16.71 8.81 24.75
C VAL A 258 15.25 8.64 24.29
N PRO A 259 14.29 8.41 25.20
CA PRO A 259 12.86 8.35 24.84
C PRO A 259 12.35 9.71 24.35
N VAL A 260 11.99 9.82 23.09
CA VAL A 260 11.50 11.08 22.48
C VAL A 260 9.99 11.08 22.24
N GLY A 261 9.33 9.93 22.37
CA GLY A 261 7.89 9.79 22.25
C GLY A 261 7.38 8.39 22.57
N MET A 262 6.07 8.20 22.40
CA MET A 262 5.41 6.91 22.56
C MET A 262 4.29 6.78 21.54
N VAL A 263 4.07 5.57 21.01
CA VAL A 263 2.97 5.26 20.11
C VAL A 263 2.16 4.11 20.70
N ASP A 264 0.84 4.20 20.66
CA ASP A 264 -0.05 3.06 20.94
C ASP A 264 -0.98 2.73 19.77
N SER A 265 -1.70 1.60 19.88
CA SER A 265 -2.66 1.16 18.86
C SER A 265 -3.79 2.16 18.61
N GLN A 266 -4.16 2.98 19.60
CA GLN A 266 -5.20 4.01 19.47
C GLN A 266 -4.71 5.22 18.67
N ASP A 267 -3.45 5.61 18.84
CA ASP A 267 -2.80 6.65 18.04
C ASP A 267 -2.83 6.30 16.54
N LEU A 268 -2.54 5.04 16.21
CA LEU A 268 -2.57 4.53 14.84
C LEU A 268 -3.99 4.48 14.28
N THR A 269 -4.97 4.05 15.09
CA THR A 269 -6.40 4.05 14.71
C THR A 269 -6.91 5.47 14.43
N ARG A 270 -6.55 6.45 15.28
CA ARG A 270 -6.94 7.86 15.10
C ARG A 270 -6.43 8.43 13.77
N LEU A 271 -5.25 7.98 13.34
CA LEU A 271 -4.62 8.41 12.09
C LEU A 271 -5.09 7.59 10.88
N LYS A 272 -6.03 6.65 11.06
CA LYS A 272 -6.53 5.72 10.03
C LYS A 272 -5.39 4.92 9.38
N LEU A 273 -4.41 4.53 10.21
CA LEU A 273 -3.29 3.68 9.82
C LEU A 273 -3.59 2.19 10.12
N LEU A 274 -4.57 1.95 10.98
CA LEU A 274 -5.30 0.70 11.21
C LEU A 274 -6.71 0.84 10.63
#